data_AF-A0A1A9BRR9-F1
#
_entry.id   AF-A0A1A9BRR9-F1
#
_cell.length_a   1.000
_cell.length_b   1.000
_cell.length_c   1.000
_cell.angle_alpha   90.00
_cell.angle_beta   90.00
_cell.angle_gamma   90.00
#
_symmetry.space_group_name_H-M   'P 1'
#
loop_
_entity.id
_entity.type
_entity.pdbx_description
1 polymer ?
#
loop_
_entity_poly.entity_id
_entity_poly.type
_entity_poly.pdbx_seq_one_letter_code
_entity_poly.pdbx_strand_id
1 'polypeptide(L)'
;MQEHPALRIALFGALDALAAADPPAAARALTGSGLPVGMHTRFPHLRMCVTVPPAGDRLARFHELLRTAGVSPHADTSVLRTALSLVWDGVLPTGQEASLLLNELGSDLHQAAGTRNILIEAALAAPPDDPDVPALAVDLLRSFSTELRPDQRPALLLLEFAGLLGTSGEGENWVGHVLALRDGTTQPVPDGVLRRVSDALAERLLATSVPESELYALARSGEPQLLAAYERAARSSAVGDRLRVSPTYVATCYCAWTAWSGGDPAWDETCAALLTKVLRPIVKALPAEDVAAVEAALERARRGKLESFRAWNRPGALGRLAGRLSGRGRRAEQGPVYPGDVEPPSRGGRR
;
A
#
# COMPACT_ATOMS: atom_id res chain seq x y z
N MET A 1 -63.44 -10.17 -6.66
CA MET A 1 -62.41 -9.14 -6.44
C MET A 1 -62.18 -8.49 -7.79
N GLN A 2 -62.79 -7.33 -8.06
CA GLN A 2 -62.67 -6.67 -9.37
C GLN A 2 -61.19 -6.33 -9.62
N GLU A 3 -60.66 -6.83 -10.72
CA GLU A 3 -59.29 -6.56 -11.13
C GLU A 3 -59.18 -5.11 -11.59
N HIS A 4 -58.40 -4.31 -10.86
CA HIS A 4 -58.03 -2.95 -11.26
C HIS A 4 -56.64 -2.97 -11.91
N PRO A 5 -56.52 -3.29 -13.21
CA PRO A 5 -55.21 -3.45 -13.86
C PRO A 5 -54.36 -2.19 -13.83
N ALA A 6 -54.98 -1.00 -13.93
CA ALA A 6 -54.30 0.27 -13.84
C ALA A 6 -53.68 0.51 -12.44
N LEU A 7 -54.42 0.18 -11.37
CA LEU A 7 -53.92 0.29 -10.00
C LEU A 7 -52.75 -0.68 -9.76
N ARG A 8 -52.84 -1.90 -10.31
CA ARG A 8 -51.76 -2.87 -10.26
C ARG A 8 -50.51 -2.35 -10.97
N ILE A 9 -50.63 -1.83 -12.19
CA ILE A 9 -49.49 -1.26 -12.92
C ILE A 9 -48.86 -0.10 -12.14
N ALA A 10 -49.68 0.81 -11.60
CA ALA A 10 -49.20 1.95 -10.82
C ALA A 10 -48.47 1.51 -9.53
N LEU A 11 -49.03 0.55 -8.79
CA LEU A 11 -48.40 0.00 -7.59
C LEU A 11 -47.05 -0.66 -7.90
N PHE A 12 -47.00 -1.54 -8.90
CA PHE A 12 -45.76 -2.22 -9.28
C PHE A 12 -44.71 -1.24 -9.80
N GLY A 13 -45.12 -0.20 -10.54
CA GLY A 13 -44.22 0.87 -10.96
C GLY A 13 -43.66 1.67 -9.78
N ALA A 14 -44.47 1.96 -8.77
CA ALA A 14 -44.00 2.63 -7.55
C ALA A 14 -43.03 1.75 -6.74
N LEU A 15 -43.32 0.45 -6.62
CA LEU A 15 -42.43 -0.51 -5.97
C LEU A 15 -41.11 -0.68 -6.73
N ASP A 16 -41.14 -0.69 -8.06
CA ASP A 16 -39.94 -0.77 -8.90
C ASP A 16 -39.06 0.48 -8.76
N ALA A 17 -39.66 1.67 -8.69
CA ALA A 17 -38.94 2.91 -8.42
C ALA A 17 -38.28 2.91 -7.03
N LEU A 18 -38.96 2.39 -6.00
CA LEU A 18 -38.38 2.22 -4.66
C LEU A 18 -37.24 1.19 -4.66
N ALA A 19 -37.41 0.07 -5.37
CA ALA A 19 -36.39 -0.95 -5.54
C ALA A 19 -35.16 -0.42 -6.29
N ALA A 20 -35.33 0.49 -7.25
CA ALA A 20 -34.22 1.14 -7.93
C ALA A 20 -33.46 2.13 -7.02
N ALA A 21 -34.17 2.78 -6.09
CA ALA A 21 -33.60 3.78 -5.19
C ALA A 21 -32.81 3.17 -4.02
N ASP A 22 -33.34 2.11 -3.39
CA ASP A 22 -32.66 1.36 -2.33
C ASP A 22 -32.90 -0.15 -2.50
N PRO A 23 -32.13 -0.81 -3.38
CA PRO A 23 -32.31 -2.23 -3.69
C PRO A 23 -32.19 -3.14 -2.45
N PRO A 24 -31.18 -2.99 -1.58
CA PRO A 24 -31.08 -3.83 -0.38
C PRO A 24 -32.26 -3.66 0.58
N ALA A 25 -32.73 -2.44 0.83
CA ALA A 25 -33.89 -2.25 1.69
C ALA A 25 -35.17 -2.82 1.07
N ALA A 26 -35.36 -2.64 -0.24
CA ALA A 26 -36.49 -3.23 -0.95
C ALA A 26 -36.46 -4.77 -0.90
N ALA A 27 -35.30 -5.41 -1.15
CA ALA A 27 -35.17 -6.86 -1.05
C ALA A 27 -35.52 -7.39 0.35
N ARG A 28 -35.04 -6.71 1.40
CA ARG A 28 -35.40 -7.04 2.80
C ARG A 28 -36.90 -6.90 3.06
N ALA A 29 -37.52 -5.81 2.60
CA ALA A 29 -38.95 -5.56 2.79
C ALA A 29 -39.84 -6.55 2.01
N LEU A 30 -39.37 -7.03 0.85
CA LEU A 30 -40.11 -7.93 -0.02
C LEU A 30 -39.90 -9.41 0.28
N THR A 31 -38.97 -9.73 1.19
CA THR A 31 -38.67 -11.10 1.60
C THR A 31 -39.93 -11.78 2.16
N GLY A 32 -40.35 -12.89 1.56
CA GLY A 32 -41.54 -13.64 1.97
C GLY A 32 -42.89 -13.00 1.61
N SER A 33 -42.90 -11.91 0.82
CA SER A 33 -44.13 -11.19 0.45
C SER A 33 -45.10 -11.97 -0.46
N GLY A 34 -44.62 -13.01 -1.15
CA GLY A 34 -45.44 -13.80 -2.08
C GLY A 34 -45.94 -13.03 -3.31
N LEU A 35 -45.37 -11.85 -3.60
CA LEU A 35 -45.78 -11.02 -4.73
C LEU A 35 -45.52 -11.74 -6.07
N PRO A 36 -46.50 -11.79 -6.99
CA PRO A 36 -46.35 -12.46 -8.29
C PRO A 36 -45.60 -11.55 -9.29
N VAL A 37 -44.36 -11.19 -8.96
CA VAL A 37 -43.52 -10.29 -9.77
C VAL A 37 -42.95 -10.99 -11.00
N GLY A 38 -42.67 -12.30 -10.93
CA GLY A 38 -42.01 -13.06 -11.99
C GLY A 38 -42.73 -13.10 -13.35
N MET A 39 -44.00 -12.71 -13.39
CA MET A 39 -44.82 -12.67 -14.62
C MET A 39 -44.72 -11.35 -15.39
N HIS A 40 -44.07 -10.31 -14.84
CA HIS A 40 -44.09 -8.95 -15.40
C HIS A 40 -42.68 -8.48 -15.77
N THR A 41 -42.34 -8.52 -17.06
CA THR A 41 -41.01 -8.11 -17.58
C THR A 41 -40.74 -6.60 -17.49
N ARG A 42 -41.74 -5.79 -17.12
CA ARG A 42 -41.66 -4.31 -17.12
C ARG A 42 -41.06 -3.69 -15.85
N PHE A 43 -40.74 -4.49 -14.84
CA PHE A 43 -40.29 -4.00 -13.52
C PHE A 43 -38.96 -4.68 -13.13
N PRO A 44 -37.85 -4.29 -13.77
CA PRO A 44 -36.58 -5.00 -13.65
C PRO A 44 -36.01 -4.98 -12.24
N HIS A 45 -36.06 -3.85 -11.54
CA HIS A 45 -35.50 -3.70 -10.19
C HIS A 45 -36.27 -4.53 -9.18
N LEU A 46 -37.59 -4.49 -9.28
CA LEU A 46 -38.47 -5.26 -8.41
C LEU A 46 -38.24 -6.76 -8.59
N ARG A 47 -38.08 -7.23 -9.84
CA ARG A 47 -37.73 -8.64 -10.14
C ARG A 47 -36.42 -9.04 -9.49
N MET A 48 -35.40 -8.20 -9.60
CA MET A 48 -34.10 -8.47 -8.98
C MET A 48 -34.20 -8.53 -7.45
N CYS A 49 -34.97 -7.65 -6.82
CA CYS A 49 -35.11 -7.57 -5.36
C CYS A 49 -35.92 -8.73 -4.76
N VAL A 50 -36.86 -9.33 -5.51
CA VAL A 50 -37.62 -10.50 -5.02
C VAL A 50 -36.96 -11.83 -5.33
N THR A 51 -35.99 -11.85 -6.25
CA THR A 51 -35.23 -13.05 -6.55
C THR A 51 -34.28 -13.34 -5.40
N VAL A 52 -34.33 -14.57 -4.90
CA VAL A 52 -33.32 -15.09 -3.99
C VAL A 52 -32.18 -15.61 -4.86
N PRO A 53 -31.04 -14.90 -4.95
CA PRO A 53 -29.92 -15.39 -5.75
C PRO A 53 -29.43 -16.71 -5.13
N PRO A 54 -29.05 -17.69 -5.97
CA PRO A 54 -28.55 -18.97 -5.48
C PRO A 54 -27.29 -18.76 -4.61
N ALA A 55 -27.07 -19.65 -3.65
CA ALA A 55 -25.81 -19.68 -2.93
C ALA A 55 -24.65 -19.90 -3.93
N GLY A 56 -23.57 -19.14 -3.78
CA GLY A 56 -22.45 -19.22 -4.71
C GLY A 56 -21.58 -17.96 -4.71
N ASP A 57 -20.63 -17.95 -5.64
CA ASP A 57 -19.72 -16.83 -5.87
C ASP A 57 -20.47 -15.52 -6.17
N ARG A 58 -19.91 -14.38 -5.75
CA ARG A 58 -20.52 -13.06 -5.92
C ARG A 58 -20.72 -12.71 -7.39
N LEU A 59 -19.76 -13.00 -8.27
CA LEU A 59 -19.91 -12.71 -9.71
C LEU A 59 -21.01 -13.56 -10.35
N ALA A 60 -21.09 -14.84 -9.99
CA ALA A 60 -22.18 -15.71 -10.46
C ALA A 60 -23.56 -15.18 -10.04
N ARG A 61 -23.70 -14.73 -8.78
CA ARG A 61 -24.94 -14.10 -8.27
C ARG A 61 -25.24 -12.79 -9.00
N PHE A 62 -24.22 -12.00 -9.30
CA PHE A 62 -24.36 -10.76 -10.05
C PHE A 62 -24.89 -11.01 -11.48
N HIS A 63 -24.31 -11.95 -12.22
CA HIS A 63 -24.79 -12.30 -13.56
C HIS A 63 -26.21 -12.89 -13.54
N GLU A 64 -26.58 -13.65 -12.51
CA GLU A 64 -27.94 -14.15 -12.32
C GLU A 64 -28.95 -13.02 -12.13
N LEU A 65 -28.62 -12.01 -11.33
CA LEU A 65 -29.47 -10.85 -11.11
C LEU A 65 -29.63 -10.01 -12.38
N LEU A 66 -28.56 -9.82 -13.16
CA LEU A 66 -28.68 -9.16 -14.47
C LEU A 66 -29.60 -9.93 -15.42
N ARG A 67 -29.51 -11.27 -15.44
CA ARG A 67 -30.43 -12.09 -16.25
C ARG A 67 -31.87 -11.98 -15.76
N THR A 68 -32.05 -11.93 -14.44
CA THR A 68 -33.35 -11.76 -13.78
C THR A 68 -34.02 -10.45 -14.15
N ALA A 69 -33.28 -9.36 -14.33
CA ALA A 69 -33.83 -8.08 -14.77
C ALA A 69 -34.63 -8.22 -16.07
N GLY A 70 -34.16 -9.08 -16.99
CA GLY A 70 -34.79 -9.33 -18.29
C GLY A 70 -34.65 -8.19 -19.30
N VAL A 71 -33.78 -7.22 -18.99
CA VAL A 71 -33.41 -6.08 -19.82
C VAL A 71 -31.88 -6.00 -19.82
N SER A 72 -31.31 -5.70 -20.99
CA SER A 72 -29.86 -5.51 -21.12
C SER A 72 -29.41 -4.29 -20.31
N PRO A 73 -28.29 -4.35 -19.56
CA PRO A 73 -27.68 -3.20 -18.92
C PRO A 73 -27.39 -2.03 -19.86
N HIS A 74 -27.22 -2.30 -21.16
CA HIS A 74 -27.03 -1.25 -22.17
C HIS A 74 -28.32 -0.49 -22.50
N ALA A 75 -29.48 -1.13 -22.32
CA ALA A 75 -30.78 -0.51 -22.55
C ALA A 75 -31.28 0.22 -21.30
N ASP A 76 -30.99 -0.32 -20.12
CA ASP A 76 -31.24 0.34 -18.83
C ASP A 76 -30.03 0.15 -17.91
N THR A 77 -29.23 1.21 -17.75
CA THR A 77 -27.98 1.16 -16.98
C THR A 77 -28.22 1.08 -15.48
N SER A 78 -29.42 1.40 -15.01
CA SER A 78 -29.74 1.39 -13.58
C SER A 78 -29.85 -0.03 -13.01
N VAL A 79 -30.09 -1.04 -13.86
CA VAL A 79 -30.08 -2.46 -13.45
C VAL A 79 -28.68 -2.91 -13.04
N LEU A 80 -27.62 -2.33 -13.62
CA LEU A 80 -26.25 -2.60 -13.19
C LEU A 80 -26.00 -2.12 -11.77
N ARG A 81 -26.43 -0.89 -11.45
CA ARG A 81 -26.33 -0.33 -10.09
C ARG A 81 -27.12 -1.18 -9.09
N THR A 82 -28.29 -1.65 -9.48
CA THR A 82 -29.16 -2.49 -8.65
C THR A 82 -28.50 -3.84 -8.35
N ALA A 83 -27.95 -4.51 -9.37
CA ALA A 83 -27.27 -5.78 -9.21
C ALA A 83 -26.05 -5.64 -8.29
N LEU A 84 -25.22 -4.60 -8.49
CA LEU A 84 -24.07 -4.34 -7.63
C LEU A 84 -24.50 -4.12 -6.17
N SER A 85 -25.53 -3.29 -5.94
CA SER A 85 -26.01 -2.98 -4.59
C SER A 85 -26.55 -4.22 -3.87
N LEU A 86 -27.22 -5.14 -4.58
CA LEU A 86 -27.77 -6.37 -4.00
C LEU A 86 -26.69 -7.40 -3.67
N VAL A 87 -25.62 -7.51 -4.47
CA VAL A 87 -24.57 -8.52 -4.27
C VAL A 87 -23.52 -8.06 -3.26
N TRP A 88 -23.20 -6.77 -3.26
CA TRP A 88 -22.15 -6.12 -2.47
C TRP A 88 -22.75 -5.16 -1.43
N ASP A 89 -23.88 -5.52 -0.82
CA ASP A 89 -24.64 -4.72 0.17
C ASP A 89 -23.73 -4.14 1.28
N GLY A 90 -23.26 -2.91 1.07
CA GLY A 90 -22.35 -2.20 1.97
C GLY A 90 -20.89 -2.68 2.00
N VAL A 91 -20.48 -3.61 1.11
CA VAL A 91 -19.11 -4.16 1.06
C VAL A 91 -18.53 -3.97 -0.33
N LEU A 92 -17.32 -3.42 -0.45
CA LEU A 92 -16.69 -3.21 -1.76
C LEU A 92 -16.28 -4.54 -2.43
N PRO A 93 -16.27 -4.61 -3.78
CA PRO A 93 -15.64 -5.70 -4.50
C PRO A 93 -14.15 -5.83 -4.16
N THR A 94 -13.61 -7.05 -4.26
CA THR A 94 -12.14 -7.24 -4.21
C THR A 94 -11.46 -6.67 -5.45
N GLY A 95 -10.13 -6.54 -5.43
CA GLY A 95 -9.36 -6.13 -6.61
C GLY A 95 -9.70 -6.95 -7.84
N GLN A 96 -9.72 -8.28 -7.68
CA GLN A 96 -10.07 -9.24 -8.73
C GLN A 96 -11.50 -9.04 -9.26
N GLU A 97 -12.49 -8.96 -8.37
CA GLU A 97 -13.89 -8.81 -8.75
C GLU A 97 -14.12 -7.48 -9.48
N ALA A 98 -13.54 -6.38 -8.99
CA ALA A 98 -13.66 -5.08 -9.63
C ALA A 98 -12.98 -5.05 -11.02
N SER A 99 -11.83 -5.71 -11.19
CA SER A 99 -11.17 -5.81 -12.50
C SER A 99 -12.00 -6.63 -13.48
N LEU A 100 -12.56 -7.77 -13.03
CA LEU A 100 -13.46 -8.58 -13.87
C LEU A 100 -14.71 -7.80 -14.28
N LEU A 101 -15.37 -7.12 -13.34
CA LEU A 101 -16.54 -6.28 -13.64
C LEU A 101 -16.22 -5.20 -14.69
N LEU A 102 -15.12 -4.48 -14.50
CA LEU A 102 -14.70 -3.41 -15.42
C LEU A 102 -14.39 -3.95 -16.83
N ASN A 103 -13.65 -5.06 -16.92
CA ASN A 103 -13.24 -5.64 -18.18
C ASN A 103 -14.39 -6.33 -18.93
N GLU A 104 -15.37 -6.91 -18.22
CA GLU A 104 -16.54 -7.56 -18.83
C GLU A 104 -17.58 -6.55 -19.35
N LEU A 105 -17.84 -5.48 -18.59
CA LEU A 105 -18.95 -4.55 -18.85
C LEU A 105 -18.52 -3.26 -19.56
N GLY A 106 -17.24 -2.93 -19.51
CA GLY A 106 -16.68 -1.73 -20.11
C GLY A 106 -16.87 -0.45 -19.29
N SER A 107 -15.95 0.50 -19.49
CA SER A 107 -15.91 1.78 -18.77
C SER A 107 -17.17 2.61 -18.95
N ASP A 108 -17.70 2.67 -20.18
CA ASP A 108 -18.83 3.54 -20.54
C ASP A 108 -20.10 3.13 -19.80
N LEU A 109 -20.31 1.82 -19.63
CA LEU A 109 -21.45 1.29 -18.92
C LEU A 109 -21.34 1.60 -17.42
N HIS A 110 -20.16 1.46 -16.83
CA HIS A 110 -19.91 1.84 -15.43
C HIS A 110 -20.07 3.34 -15.18
N GLN A 111 -19.71 4.17 -16.15
CA GLN A 111 -19.92 5.61 -16.10
C GLN A 111 -21.42 5.94 -16.16
N ALA A 112 -22.14 5.40 -17.14
CA ALA A 112 -23.57 5.66 -17.33
C ALA A 112 -24.42 5.10 -16.16
N ALA A 113 -24.02 3.98 -15.57
CA ALA A 113 -24.66 3.42 -14.38
C ALA A 113 -24.27 4.13 -13.07
N GLY A 114 -23.26 5.00 -13.09
CA GLY A 114 -22.74 5.66 -11.89
C GLY A 114 -22.03 4.72 -10.92
N THR A 115 -21.54 3.57 -11.39
CA THR A 115 -20.88 2.54 -10.56
C THR A 115 -19.36 2.62 -10.61
N ARG A 116 -18.80 3.50 -11.46
CA ARG A 116 -17.37 3.80 -11.52
C ARG A 116 -16.75 4.09 -10.15
N ASN A 117 -17.39 4.94 -9.35
CA ASN A 117 -16.83 5.35 -8.05
C ASN A 117 -16.69 4.16 -7.10
N ILE A 118 -17.55 3.15 -7.20
CA ILE A 118 -17.46 1.91 -6.40
C ILE A 118 -16.18 1.15 -6.78
N LEU A 119 -15.83 1.07 -8.06
CA LEU A 119 -14.61 0.39 -8.51
C LEU A 119 -13.33 1.13 -8.09
N ILE A 120 -13.36 2.48 -8.15
CA ILE A 120 -12.24 3.30 -7.66
C ILE A 120 -12.10 3.13 -6.14
N GLU A 121 -13.20 3.19 -5.40
CA GLU A 121 -13.19 3.02 -3.96
C GLU A 121 -12.74 1.62 -3.55
N ALA A 122 -13.14 0.58 -4.30
CA ALA A 122 -12.63 -0.78 -4.13
C ALA A 122 -11.10 -0.85 -4.22
N ALA A 123 -10.49 -0.20 -5.22
CA ALA A 123 -9.03 -0.16 -5.34
C ALA A 123 -8.36 0.59 -4.17
N LEU A 124 -8.92 1.72 -3.76
CA LEU A 124 -8.33 2.61 -2.75
C LEU A 124 -8.51 2.12 -1.31
N ALA A 125 -9.61 1.41 -1.04
CA ALA A 125 -9.95 0.87 0.28
C ALA A 125 -9.61 -0.62 0.42
N ALA A 126 -9.06 -1.26 -0.62
CA ALA A 126 -8.67 -2.66 -0.56
C ALA A 126 -7.66 -2.93 0.56
N PRO A 127 -7.75 -4.10 1.24
CA PRO A 127 -6.71 -4.57 2.15
C PRO A 127 -5.33 -4.52 1.47
N PRO A 128 -4.24 -4.17 2.19
CA PRO A 128 -2.92 -3.96 1.58
C PRO A 128 -2.32 -5.23 0.94
N ASP A 129 -2.82 -6.41 1.33
CA ASP A 129 -2.40 -7.73 0.88
C ASP A 129 -3.21 -8.27 -0.32
N ASP A 130 -4.22 -7.55 -0.81
CA ASP A 130 -4.94 -7.92 -2.04
C ASP A 130 -3.98 -7.81 -3.25
N PRO A 131 -3.63 -8.93 -3.91
CA PRO A 131 -2.62 -8.95 -4.97
C PRO A 131 -3.12 -8.38 -6.30
N ASP A 132 -4.43 -8.28 -6.50
CA ASP A 132 -5.05 -7.90 -7.78
C ASP A 132 -5.24 -6.39 -7.92
N VAL A 133 -5.05 -5.63 -6.84
CA VAL A 133 -5.26 -4.17 -6.83
C VAL A 133 -4.33 -3.40 -7.77
N PRO A 134 -3.03 -3.71 -7.91
CA PRO A 134 -2.19 -3.02 -8.88
C PRO A 134 -2.70 -3.16 -10.32
N ALA A 135 -3.17 -4.36 -10.70
CA ALA A 135 -3.75 -4.60 -12.03
C ALA A 135 -5.07 -3.81 -12.20
N LEU A 136 -5.93 -3.81 -11.18
CA LEU A 136 -7.13 -2.97 -11.17
C LEU A 136 -6.81 -1.48 -11.32
N ALA A 137 -5.75 -0.99 -10.66
CA ALA A 137 -5.36 0.42 -10.74
C ALA A 137 -4.96 0.80 -12.18
N VAL A 138 -4.21 -0.07 -12.88
CA VAL A 138 -3.87 0.10 -14.31
C VAL A 138 -5.14 0.16 -15.16
N ASP A 139 -6.07 -0.77 -14.93
CA ASP A 139 -7.34 -0.80 -15.67
C ASP A 139 -8.14 0.49 -15.44
N LEU A 140 -8.24 0.97 -14.19
CA LEU A 140 -8.95 2.20 -13.85
C LEU A 140 -8.31 3.46 -14.46
N LEU A 141 -6.98 3.57 -14.42
CA LEU A 141 -6.24 4.70 -15.01
C LEU A 141 -6.42 4.76 -16.53
N ARG A 142 -6.41 3.59 -17.17
CA ARG A 142 -6.64 3.46 -18.61
C ARG A 142 -8.10 3.78 -18.98
N SER A 143 -9.05 3.26 -18.21
CA SER A 143 -10.49 3.36 -18.49
C SER A 143 -11.10 4.72 -18.15
N PHE A 144 -10.55 5.47 -17.20
CA PHE A 144 -11.15 6.72 -16.69
C PHE A 144 -10.17 7.91 -16.71
N SER A 145 -9.31 7.97 -17.72
CA SER A 145 -8.17 8.89 -17.76
C SER A 145 -8.52 10.39 -17.63
N THR A 146 -9.74 10.81 -18.01
CA THR A 146 -10.16 12.22 -17.96
C THR A 146 -11.15 12.55 -16.84
N GLU A 147 -11.68 11.51 -16.19
CA GLU A 147 -12.80 11.63 -15.25
C GLU A 147 -12.43 11.32 -13.79
N LEU A 148 -11.17 10.94 -13.55
CA LEU A 148 -10.60 10.77 -12.21
C LEU A 148 -10.46 12.11 -11.51
N ARG A 149 -10.84 12.13 -10.22
CA ARG A 149 -10.63 13.32 -9.40
C ARG A 149 -9.13 13.53 -9.12
N PRO A 150 -8.70 14.78 -8.84
CA PRO A 150 -7.30 15.08 -8.55
C PRO A 150 -6.70 14.30 -7.37
N ASP A 151 -7.52 13.91 -6.39
CA ASP A 151 -7.13 13.09 -5.23
C ASP A 151 -6.99 11.60 -5.57
N GLN A 152 -7.74 11.11 -6.56
CA GLN A 152 -7.79 9.68 -6.91
C GLN A 152 -6.61 9.27 -7.80
N ARG A 153 -6.24 10.12 -8.76
CA ARG A 153 -5.23 9.77 -9.76
C ARG A 153 -3.86 9.48 -9.12
N PRO A 154 -3.32 10.30 -8.19
CA PRO A 154 -2.03 10.00 -7.55
C PRO A 154 -2.06 8.71 -6.74
N ALA A 155 -3.16 8.42 -6.04
CA ALA A 155 -3.31 7.18 -5.28
C ALA A 155 -3.35 5.94 -6.20
N LEU A 156 -4.03 6.02 -7.34
CA LEU A 156 -4.02 4.96 -8.35
C LEU A 156 -2.65 4.79 -9.02
N LEU A 157 -1.93 5.89 -9.31
CA LEU A 157 -0.57 5.84 -9.85
C LEU A 157 0.41 5.19 -8.86
N LEU A 158 0.24 5.44 -7.56
CA LEU A 158 1.00 4.75 -6.51
C LEU A 158 0.71 3.24 -6.53
N LEU A 159 -0.55 2.82 -6.65
CA LEU A 159 -0.93 1.40 -6.73
C LEU A 159 -0.39 0.72 -8.00
N GLU A 160 -0.45 1.39 -9.15
CA GLU A 160 0.20 0.92 -10.38
C GLU A 160 1.71 0.76 -10.18
N PHE A 161 2.37 1.77 -9.61
CA PHE A 161 3.81 1.74 -9.37
C PHE A 161 4.20 0.58 -8.44
N ALA A 162 3.41 0.31 -7.39
CA ALA A 162 3.63 -0.83 -6.52
C ALA A 162 3.63 -2.17 -7.28
N GLY A 163 2.80 -2.32 -8.33
CA GLY A 163 2.78 -3.50 -9.20
C GLY A 163 3.93 -3.55 -10.22
N LEU A 164 4.57 -2.42 -10.53
CA LEU A 164 5.71 -2.37 -11.44
C LEU A 164 7.02 -2.76 -10.77
N LEU A 165 7.15 -2.59 -9.45
CA LEU A 165 8.35 -2.93 -8.69
C LEU A 165 8.71 -4.42 -8.85
N GLY A 166 9.96 -4.69 -9.24
CA GLY A 166 10.45 -6.04 -9.53
C GLY A 166 10.23 -6.51 -10.97
N THR A 167 9.60 -5.68 -11.81
CA THR A 167 9.40 -5.94 -13.25
C THR A 167 10.35 -5.08 -14.10
N SER A 168 10.37 -5.30 -15.42
CA SER A 168 11.10 -4.43 -16.34
C SER A 168 10.57 -2.99 -16.41
N GLY A 169 9.38 -2.73 -15.86
CA GLY A 169 8.72 -1.43 -15.87
C GLY A 169 8.97 -0.57 -14.62
N GLU A 170 9.76 -1.04 -13.65
CA GLU A 170 9.99 -0.32 -12.38
C GLU A 170 10.71 1.02 -12.52
N GLY A 171 11.41 1.25 -13.64
CA GLY A 171 12.14 2.49 -13.89
C GLY A 171 13.26 2.75 -12.88
N GLU A 172 13.57 4.03 -12.67
CA GLU A 172 14.57 4.53 -11.72
C GLU A 172 13.94 5.57 -10.77
N ASN A 173 14.64 5.94 -9.70
CA ASN A 173 14.22 6.93 -8.70
C ASN A 173 12.91 6.54 -7.98
N TRP A 174 12.84 5.29 -7.52
CA TRP A 174 11.64 4.71 -6.90
C TRP A 174 11.19 5.47 -5.65
N VAL A 175 12.13 5.73 -4.73
CA VAL A 175 11.81 6.46 -3.49
C VAL A 175 11.33 7.87 -3.82
N GLY A 176 12.06 8.59 -4.69
CA GLY A 176 11.68 9.93 -5.10
C GLY A 176 10.33 9.97 -5.83
N HIS A 177 10.02 8.95 -6.63
CA HIS A 177 8.74 8.83 -7.33
C HIS A 177 7.56 8.67 -6.36
N VAL A 178 7.68 7.78 -5.36
CA VAL A 178 6.65 7.60 -4.33
C VAL A 178 6.40 8.90 -3.56
N LEU A 179 7.47 9.59 -3.15
CA LEU A 179 7.35 10.86 -2.43
C LEU A 179 6.74 11.97 -3.30
N ALA A 180 7.16 12.06 -4.57
CA ALA A 180 6.60 13.05 -5.51
C ALA A 180 5.09 12.84 -5.75
N LEU A 181 4.63 11.59 -5.89
CA LEU A 181 3.21 11.29 -6.05
C LEU A 181 2.40 11.57 -4.78
N ARG A 182 2.94 11.22 -3.60
CA ARG A 182 2.30 11.47 -2.31
C ARG A 182 2.21 12.97 -1.99
N ASP A 183 3.28 13.72 -2.24
CA ASP A 183 3.41 15.12 -1.83
C ASP A 183 2.86 16.09 -2.91
N GLY A 184 2.64 15.59 -4.13
CA GLY A 184 2.07 16.36 -5.24
C GLY A 184 0.55 16.55 -5.19
N THR A 185 -0.14 15.96 -4.21
CA THR A 185 -1.60 16.08 -4.03
C THR A 185 -1.97 16.99 -2.85
N THR A 186 -3.09 17.68 -2.98
CA THR A 186 -3.66 18.52 -1.91
C THR A 186 -4.44 17.71 -0.87
N GLN A 187 -4.89 16.51 -1.23
CA GLN A 187 -5.57 15.58 -0.33
C GLN A 187 -4.62 14.46 0.10
N PRO A 188 -4.67 14.03 1.37
CA PRO A 188 -3.82 12.94 1.85
C PRO A 188 -4.17 11.64 1.11
N VAL A 189 -3.14 10.92 0.69
CA VAL A 189 -3.28 9.57 0.11
C VAL A 189 -3.80 8.62 1.21
N PRO A 190 -4.74 7.70 0.89
CA PRO A 190 -5.23 6.74 1.87
C PRO A 190 -4.10 5.89 2.48
N ASP A 191 -4.16 5.66 3.79
CA ASP A 191 -3.12 4.91 4.54
C ASP A 191 -2.91 3.49 4.00
N GLY A 192 -3.97 2.82 3.54
CA GLY A 192 -3.90 1.49 2.94
C GLY A 192 -3.04 1.46 1.68
N VAL A 193 -3.18 2.49 0.83
CA VAL A 193 -2.39 2.67 -0.40
C VAL A 193 -0.93 2.92 -0.05
N LEU A 194 -0.66 3.85 0.88
CA LEU A 194 0.70 4.16 1.31
C LEU A 194 1.38 2.96 1.93
N ARG A 195 0.68 2.18 2.77
CA ARG A 195 1.21 0.96 3.36
C ARG A 195 1.59 -0.07 2.30
N ARG A 196 0.70 -0.35 1.32
CA ARG A 196 1.00 -1.29 0.23
C ARG A 196 2.24 -0.86 -0.55
N VAL A 197 2.30 0.40 -0.96
CA VAL A 197 3.43 0.91 -1.76
C VAL A 197 4.72 0.87 -0.96
N SER A 198 4.67 1.24 0.33
CA SER A 198 5.83 1.18 1.22
C SER A 198 6.32 -0.24 1.42
N ASP A 199 5.40 -1.21 1.59
CA ASP A 199 5.72 -2.62 1.75
C ASP A 199 6.34 -3.20 0.45
N ALA A 200 5.76 -2.92 -0.72
CA ALA A 200 6.31 -3.33 -2.02
C ALA A 200 7.69 -2.71 -2.30
N LEU A 201 7.87 -1.42 -2.00
CA LEU A 201 9.16 -0.74 -2.15
C LEU A 201 10.21 -1.31 -1.21
N ALA A 202 9.85 -1.56 0.05
CA ALA A 202 10.73 -2.19 1.04
C ALA A 202 11.21 -3.57 0.59
N GLU A 203 10.30 -4.41 0.10
CA GLU A 203 10.64 -5.72 -0.46
C GLU A 203 11.57 -5.60 -1.66
N ARG A 204 11.29 -4.66 -2.58
CA ARG A 204 12.13 -4.43 -3.75
C ARG A 204 13.54 -3.94 -3.38
N LEU A 205 13.67 -3.06 -2.39
CA LEU A 205 14.94 -2.54 -1.86
C LEU A 205 15.78 -3.61 -1.12
N LEU A 206 15.16 -4.72 -0.73
CA LEU A 206 15.84 -5.87 -0.11
C LEU A 206 16.14 -6.99 -1.10
N ALA A 207 15.82 -6.83 -2.38
CA ALA A 207 16.21 -7.78 -3.42
C ALA A 207 17.71 -7.69 -3.76
N THR A 208 18.24 -8.68 -4.49
CA THR A 208 19.69 -8.83 -4.74
C THR A 208 20.27 -7.82 -5.74
N SER A 209 19.43 -7.24 -6.61
CA SER A 209 19.83 -6.27 -7.64
C SER A 209 19.12 -4.94 -7.39
N VAL A 210 19.68 -4.13 -6.49
CA VAL A 210 19.12 -2.83 -6.10
C VAL A 210 20.17 -1.75 -6.39
N PRO A 211 19.81 -0.69 -7.13
CA PRO A 211 20.70 0.45 -7.31
C PRO A 211 21.03 1.11 -5.96
N GLU A 212 22.31 1.38 -5.69
CA GLU A 212 22.73 2.03 -4.44
C GLU A 212 22.05 3.41 -4.24
N SER A 213 21.68 4.08 -5.34
CA SER A 213 20.95 5.36 -5.32
C SER A 213 19.59 5.27 -4.64
N GLU A 214 18.90 4.13 -4.74
CA GLU A 214 17.57 3.96 -4.14
C GLU A 214 17.64 3.81 -2.62
N LEU A 215 18.60 3.03 -2.13
CA LEU A 215 18.86 2.94 -0.69
C LEU A 215 19.38 4.26 -0.13
N TYR A 216 20.20 4.99 -0.90
CA TYR A 216 20.63 6.33 -0.51
C TYR A 216 19.44 7.30 -0.45
N ALA A 217 18.51 7.25 -1.42
CA ALA A 217 17.31 8.07 -1.42
C ALA A 217 16.41 7.76 -0.23
N LEU A 218 16.25 6.49 0.14
CA LEU A 218 15.54 6.09 1.36
C LEU A 218 16.23 6.62 2.62
N ALA A 219 17.54 6.44 2.74
CA ALA A 219 18.31 6.92 3.90
C ALA A 219 18.23 8.43 4.06
N ARG A 220 18.20 9.17 2.94
CA ARG A 220 18.18 10.64 2.93
C ARG A 220 16.77 11.23 3.07
N SER A 221 15.72 10.50 2.70
CA SER A 221 14.34 11.01 2.83
C SER A 221 13.92 11.16 4.29
N GLY A 222 14.44 10.31 5.18
CA GLY A 222 14.06 10.31 6.61
C GLY A 222 12.59 9.95 6.83
N GLU A 223 11.92 9.38 5.83
CA GLU A 223 10.47 9.18 5.81
C GLU A 223 10.05 8.03 6.72
N PRO A 224 9.35 8.31 7.85
CA PRO A 224 9.16 7.32 8.91
C PRO A 224 8.40 6.07 8.46
N GLN A 225 7.39 6.25 7.58
CA GLN A 225 6.60 5.13 7.07
C GLN A 225 7.42 4.21 6.15
N LEU A 226 8.26 4.78 5.29
CA LEU A 226 9.14 4.01 4.41
C LEU A 226 10.22 3.27 5.21
N LEU A 227 10.82 3.94 6.20
CA LEU A 227 11.80 3.32 7.10
C LEU A 227 11.17 2.18 7.92
N ALA A 228 9.96 2.38 8.45
CA ALA A 228 9.25 1.33 9.18
C ALA A 228 8.86 0.14 8.31
N ALA A 229 8.48 0.37 7.04
CA ALA A 229 8.22 -0.70 6.08
C ALA A 229 9.51 -1.47 5.74
N TYR A 230 10.62 -0.75 5.48
CA TYR A 230 11.94 -1.35 5.24
C TYR A 230 12.39 -2.21 6.42
N GLU A 231 12.26 -1.70 7.64
CA GLU A 231 12.62 -2.44 8.85
C GLU A 231 11.75 -3.70 9.05
N ARG A 232 10.42 -3.61 8.82
CA ARG A 232 9.53 -4.77 8.88
C ARG A 232 9.90 -5.82 7.83
N ALA A 233 10.12 -5.41 6.58
CA ALA A 233 10.47 -6.31 5.49
C ALA A 233 11.84 -6.98 5.74
N ALA A 234 12.83 -6.24 6.25
CA ALA A 234 14.15 -6.78 6.59
C ALA A 234 14.12 -7.81 7.74
N ARG A 235 13.08 -7.78 8.59
CA ARG A 235 12.84 -8.75 9.66
C ARG A 235 11.99 -9.95 9.22
N SER A 236 11.53 -9.98 7.97
CA SER A 236 10.72 -11.08 7.45
C SER A 236 11.49 -12.40 7.44
N SER A 237 10.75 -13.52 7.50
CA SER A 237 11.32 -14.86 7.33
C SER A 237 12.03 -15.01 5.99
N ALA A 238 11.47 -14.45 4.91
CA ALA A 238 12.06 -14.50 3.57
C ALA A 238 13.47 -13.89 3.52
N VAL A 239 13.68 -12.73 4.15
CA VAL A 239 15.01 -12.10 4.25
C VAL A 239 15.93 -12.93 5.15
N GLY A 240 15.41 -13.42 6.28
CA GLY A 240 16.17 -14.29 7.19
C GLY A 240 16.65 -15.58 6.52
N ASP A 241 15.79 -16.25 5.77
CA ASP A 241 16.10 -17.48 5.04
C ASP A 241 17.15 -17.21 3.96
N ARG A 242 17.03 -16.10 3.22
CA ARG A 242 18.03 -15.69 2.22
C ARG A 242 19.39 -15.40 2.86
N LEU A 243 19.43 -14.70 3.99
CA LEU A 243 20.66 -14.41 4.72
C LEU A 243 21.35 -15.68 5.24
N ARG A 244 20.60 -16.75 5.54
CA ARG A 244 21.17 -18.03 5.97
C ARG A 244 21.79 -18.84 4.83
N VAL A 245 21.33 -18.65 3.59
CA VAL A 245 21.77 -19.47 2.44
C VAL A 245 22.69 -18.72 1.46
N SER A 246 22.80 -17.39 1.56
CA SER A 246 23.56 -16.59 0.61
C SER A 246 24.58 -15.68 1.29
N PRO A 247 25.87 -16.09 1.37
CA PRO A 247 26.96 -15.26 1.87
C PRO A 247 27.11 -13.91 1.14
N THR A 248 26.89 -13.90 -0.18
CA THR A 248 26.91 -12.66 -0.98
C THR A 248 25.81 -11.69 -0.53
N TYR A 249 24.60 -12.19 -0.25
CA TYR A 249 23.51 -11.35 0.24
C TYR A 249 23.80 -10.76 1.63
N VAL A 250 24.42 -11.54 2.52
CA VAL A 250 24.92 -11.05 3.82
C VAL A 250 25.90 -9.89 3.64
N ALA A 251 26.86 -10.01 2.73
CA ALA A 251 27.82 -8.96 2.43
C ALA A 251 27.14 -7.70 1.89
N THR A 252 26.17 -7.85 0.97
CA THR A 252 25.37 -6.74 0.44
C THR A 252 24.59 -6.01 1.54
N CYS A 253 23.87 -6.74 2.39
CA CYS A 253 23.13 -6.14 3.51
C CYS A 253 24.06 -5.44 4.51
N TYR A 254 25.21 -6.04 4.84
CA TYR A 254 26.21 -5.39 5.70
C TYR A 254 26.70 -4.08 5.08
N CYS A 255 27.03 -4.07 3.79
CA CYS A 255 27.47 -2.87 3.09
C CYS A 255 26.41 -1.79 3.10
N ALA A 256 25.15 -2.14 2.81
CA ALA A 256 24.01 -1.22 2.81
C ALA A 256 23.75 -0.62 4.20
N TRP A 257 23.65 -1.44 5.25
CA TRP A 257 23.32 -0.97 6.60
C TRP A 257 24.49 -0.29 7.32
N THR A 258 25.68 -0.33 6.75
CA THR A 258 26.83 0.46 7.21
C THR A 258 27.18 1.59 6.25
N ALA A 259 26.38 1.80 5.22
CA ALA A 259 26.51 2.93 4.33
C ALA A 259 25.88 4.19 4.99
N TRP A 260 26.47 5.34 4.69
CA TRP A 260 25.95 6.67 5.06
C TRP A 260 25.68 6.92 6.55
N SER A 261 26.42 6.24 7.44
CA SER A 261 26.31 6.47 8.88
C SER A 261 26.53 7.93 9.26
N GLY A 262 25.68 8.49 10.14
CA GLY A 262 25.78 9.88 10.62
C GLY A 262 25.10 10.90 9.71
N GLY A 263 24.22 10.46 8.81
CA GLY A 263 23.37 11.31 7.97
C GLY A 263 22.05 11.63 8.65
N ASP A 264 21.08 10.72 8.50
CA ASP A 264 19.76 10.82 9.12
C ASP A 264 19.66 9.94 10.40
N PRO A 265 19.21 10.49 11.55
CA PRO A 265 19.14 9.74 12.80
C PRO A 265 18.20 8.52 12.76
N ALA A 266 17.08 8.59 12.03
CA ALA A 266 16.12 7.50 11.94
C ALA A 266 16.66 6.36 11.06
N TRP A 267 17.40 6.69 10.00
CA TRP A 267 18.16 5.71 9.23
C TRP A 267 19.25 5.03 10.08
N ASP A 268 20.01 5.80 10.85
CA ASP A 268 21.06 5.27 11.72
C ASP A 268 20.50 4.31 12.78
N GLU A 269 19.37 4.66 13.40
CA GLU A 269 18.67 3.81 14.36
C GLU A 269 18.18 2.51 13.71
N THR A 270 17.54 2.61 12.55
CA THR A 270 17.07 1.47 11.76
C THR A 270 18.23 0.52 11.41
N CYS A 271 19.33 1.06 10.89
CA CYS A 271 20.52 0.28 10.55
C CYS A 271 21.17 -0.38 11.76
N ALA A 272 21.28 0.33 12.88
CA ALA A 272 21.81 -0.23 14.12
C ALA A 272 20.95 -1.41 14.63
N ALA A 273 19.63 -1.27 14.53
CA ALA A 273 18.68 -2.33 14.90
C ALA A 273 18.80 -3.53 13.96
N LEU A 274 18.87 -3.34 12.65
CA LEU A 274 18.99 -4.43 11.67
C LEU A 274 20.33 -5.17 11.79
N LEU A 275 21.45 -4.45 11.93
CA LEU A 275 22.76 -5.07 12.17
C LEU A 275 22.76 -5.92 13.45
N THR A 276 22.17 -5.41 14.52
CA THR A 276 22.24 -6.07 15.84
C THR A 276 21.23 -7.21 15.98
N LYS A 277 20.00 -7.02 15.52
CA LYS A 277 18.87 -7.93 15.74
C LYS A 277 18.62 -8.90 14.58
N VAL A 278 19.05 -8.56 13.36
CA VAL A 278 18.84 -9.41 12.16
C VAL A 278 20.15 -10.02 11.69
N LEU A 279 21.15 -9.21 11.33
CA LEU A 279 22.36 -9.72 10.67
C LEU A 279 23.25 -10.52 11.62
N ARG A 280 23.54 -9.97 12.79
CA ARG A 280 24.50 -10.56 13.74
C ARG A 280 24.09 -11.96 14.20
N PRO A 281 22.83 -12.22 14.60
CA PRO A 281 22.42 -13.58 14.97
C PRO A 281 22.63 -14.58 13.83
N ILE A 282 22.37 -14.18 12.58
CA ILE A 282 22.53 -15.04 11.42
C ILE A 282 24.02 -15.31 11.15
N VAL A 283 24.86 -14.26 11.08
CA VAL A 283 26.32 -14.41 10.87
C VAL A 283 26.97 -15.30 11.92
N LYS A 284 26.52 -15.23 13.18
CA LYS A 284 27.03 -16.09 14.26
C LYS A 284 26.64 -17.56 14.11
N ALA A 285 25.54 -17.84 13.42
CA ALA A 285 25.06 -19.20 13.17
C ALA A 285 25.58 -19.78 11.85
N LEU A 286 26.23 -18.97 11.00
CA LEU A 286 26.80 -19.43 9.74
C LEU A 286 27.99 -20.38 9.96
N PRO A 287 28.14 -21.41 9.13
CA PRO A 287 29.37 -22.19 9.02
C PRO A 287 30.60 -21.31 8.73
N ALA A 288 31.78 -21.77 9.15
CA ALA A 288 33.03 -21.04 8.92
C ALA A 288 33.32 -20.80 7.43
N GLU A 289 32.92 -21.73 6.56
CA GLU A 289 33.05 -21.61 5.11
C GLU A 289 32.19 -20.46 4.56
N ASP A 290 30.93 -20.37 5.00
CA ASP A 290 30.04 -19.28 4.62
C ASP A 290 30.54 -17.93 5.15
N VAL A 291 31.08 -17.88 6.37
CA VAL A 291 31.70 -16.66 6.90
C VAL A 291 32.91 -16.23 6.05
N ALA A 292 33.75 -17.18 5.63
CA ALA A 292 34.86 -16.88 4.73
C ALA A 292 34.38 -16.37 3.36
N ALA A 293 33.27 -16.91 2.85
CA ALA A 293 32.64 -16.43 1.62
C ALA A 293 32.08 -14.99 1.77
N VAL A 294 31.49 -14.65 2.92
CA VAL A 294 31.09 -13.26 3.24
C VAL A 294 32.31 -12.34 3.24
N GLU A 295 33.40 -12.73 3.91
CA GLU A 295 34.63 -11.94 3.98
C GLU A 295 35.22 -11.70 2.59
N ALA A 296 35.29 -12.73 1.74
CA ALA A 296 35.77 -12.63 0.37
C ALA A 296 34.87 -11.71 -0.50
N ALA A 297 33.55 -11.72 -0.28
CA ALA A 297 32.65 -10.80 -0.97
C ALA A 297 32.88 -9.34 -0.54
N LEU A 298 33.09 -9.10 0.77
CA LEU A 298 33.36 -7.77 1.31
C LEU A 298 34.71 -7.19 0.87
N GLU A 299 35.73 -8.04 0.74
CA GLU A 299 37.05 -7.67 0.21
C GLU A 299 36.95 -7.10 -1.21
N ARG A 300 36.09 -7.70 -2.04
CA ARG A 300 35.84 -7.24 -3.42
C ARG A 300 34.95 -6.00 -3.51
N ALA A 301 34.05 -5.79 -2.55
CA ALA A 301 33.04 -4.74 -2.63
C ALA A 301 33.63 -3.34 -2.44
N ARG A 302 34.29 -3.06 -1.29
CA ARG A 302 34.92 -1.76 -1.00
C ARG A 302 36.08 -1.88 -0.01
N ARG A 303 37.11 -1.05 -0.19
CA ARG A 303 38.26 -0.96 0.73
C ARG A 303 37.80 -0.65 2.16
N GLY A 304 38.35 -1.36 3.15
CA GLY A 304 38.05 -1.14 4.57
C GLY A 304 36.79 -1.83 5.10
N LYS A 305 35.95 -2.41 4.23
CA LYS A 305 34.70 -3.08 4.67
C LYS A 305 34.97 -4.42 5.36
N LEU A 306 35.97 -5.19 4.90
CA LEU A 306 36.37 -6.44 5.52
C LEU A 306 36.84 -6.22 6.98
N GLU A 307 37.71 -5.25 7.21
CA GLU A 307 38.23 -4.95 8.54
C GLU A 307 37.13 -4.43 9.47
N SER A 308 36.22 -3.61 8.93
CA SER A 308 35.05 -3.11 9.65
C SER A 308 34.11 -4.25 10.04
N PHE A 309 33.87 -5.20 9.14
CA PHE A 309 33.06 -6.39 9.39
C PHE A 309 33.68 -7.28 10.47
N ARG A 310 34.98 -7.58 10.36
CA ARG A 310 35.71 -8.33 11.39
C ARG A 310 35.64 -7.65 12.75
N ALA A 311 35.81 -6.32 12.81
CA ALA A 311 35.70 -5.57 14.05
C ALA A 311 34.28 -5.62 14.65
N TRP A 312 33.24 -5.54 13.80
CA TRP A 312 31.83 -5.63 14.20
C TRP A 312 31.42 -7.03 14.66
N ASN A 313 32.00 -8.09 14.10
CA ASN A 313 31.68 -9.48 14.41
C ASN A 313 32.46 -10.04 15.63
N ARG A 314 33.47 -9.33 16.14
CA ARG A 314 34.26 -9.78 17.30
C ARG A 314 33.40 -9.92 18.58
N PRO A 315 33.64 -10.96 19.40
CA PRO A 315 33.07 -11.05 20.74
C PRO A 315 33.39 -9.79 21.58
N GLY A 316 32.39 -9.19 22.22
CA GLY A 316 32.58 -8.02 23.08
C GLY A 316 32.55 -6.64 22.40
N ALA A 317 32.27 -6.55 21.09
CA ALA A 317 32.17 -5.26 20.37
C ALA A 317 30.90 -4.43 20.70
N LEU A 318 30.04 -4.91 21.61
CA LEU A 318 28.71 -4.35 21.95
C LEU A 318 28.73 -2.88 22.39
N GLY A 319 29.81 -2.41 23.03
CA GLY A 319 29.87 -1.04 23.57
C GLY A 319 30.43 0.03 22.63
N ARG A 320 31.19 -0.34 21.58
CA ARG A 320 32.01 0.63 20.82
C ARG A 320 31.36 1.15 19.54
N LEU A 321 30.40 0.44 18.96
CA LEU A 321 29.72 0.86 17.73
C LEU A 321 28.46 1.71 18.00
N ALA A 322 27.74 1.45 19.09
CA ALA A 322 26.66 2.32 19.53
C ALA A 322 27.14 3.78 19.70
N GLY A 323 28.32 3.98 20.31
CA GLY A 323 28.93 5.31 20.47
C GLY A 323 29.57 5.90 19.21
N ARG A 324 29.81 5.11 18.15
CA ARG A 324 30.30 5.63 16.86
C ARG A 324 29.18 6.03 15.91
N LEU A 325 28.03 5.36 16.00
CA LEU A 325 26.83 5.69 15.22
C LEU A 325 26.07 6.88 15.84
N SER A 326 26.11 7.06 17.16
CA SER A 326 25.45 8.19 17.85
C SER A 326 26.39 9.38 18.19
N GLY A 327 27.67 9.31 17.80
CA GLY A 327 28.73 10.13 18.42
C GLY A 327 29.36 11.25 17.59
N ARG A 328 29.02 11.43 16.30
CA ARG A 328 29.74 12.41 15.45
C ARG A 328 29.14 13.83 15.44
N GLY A 329 28.36 14.17 16.46
CA GLY A 329 27.65 15.47 16.56
C GLY A 329 27.78 16.21 17.90
N ARG A 330 28.69 15.83 18.80
CA ARG A 330 28.90 16.58 20.05
C ARG A 330 30.38 16.81 20.32
N ARG A 331 30.94 17.79 19.62
CA ARG A 331 32.16 18.46 20.09
C ARG A 331 31.77 19.11 21.41
N ALA A 332 32.27 18.57 22.51
CA ALA A 332 32.22 19.25 23.79
C ALA A 332 32.92 20.60 23.60
N GLU A 333 32.16 21.69 23.63
CA GLU A 333 32.72 23.00 23.94
C GLU A 333 33.31 22.88 25.34
N GLN A 334 34.61 22.59 25.38
CA GLN A 334 35.45 22.97 26.48
C GLN A 334 35.34 24.50 26.55
N GLY A 335 34.54 24.98 27.50
CA GLY A 335 34.49 26.40 27.81
C GLY A 335 35.91 26.92 28.05
N PRO A 336 36.31 28.06 27.47
CA PRO A 336 37.63 28.59 27.67
C PRO A 336 37.78 29.02 29.14
N VAL A 337 38.70 28.35 29.85
CA VAL A 337 39.26 28.82 31.11
C VAL A 337 40.14 30.02 30.79
N TYR A 338 39.67 31.22 31.11
CA TYR A 338 40.48 32.44 31.09
C TYR A 338 41.17 32.63 32.45
N PRO A 339 42.52 32.71 32.51
CA PRO A 339 43.23 33.21 33.67
C PRO A 339 43.57 34.69 33.48
N GLY A 340 43.45 35.48 34.55
CA GLY A 340 44.19 36.73 34.72
C GLY A 340 43.40 38.04 34.67
N ASP A 341 43.19 38.60 35.86
CA ASP A 341 43.64 39.92 36.29
C ASP A 341 43.05 41.24 35.72
N VAL A 342 42.41 41.97 36.66
CA VAL A 342 42.54 43.43 36.96
C VAL A 342 41.77 44.38 36.02
N GLU A 343 40.84 45.23 36.51
CA GLU A 343 41.05 46.61 37.07
C GLU A 343 39.66 47.25 37.40
N PRO A 344 39.51 48.55 37.81
CA PRO A 344 39.85 49.31 39.04
C PRO A 344 38.59 49.74 39.87
N PRO A 345 38.71 50.53 40.97
CA PRO A 345 37.63 50.70 41.95
C PRO A 345 36.66 51.84 41.61
N SER A 346 35.36 51.61 41.80
CA SER A 346 34.34 52.66 41.82
C SER A 346 34.31 53.37 43.18
N ARG A 347 34.98 54.53 43.23
CA ARG A 347 34.68 55.60 44.20
C ARG A 347 33.22 56.04 44.02
N GLY A 348 32.52 56.28 45.12
CA GLY A 348 31.34 57.16 45.07
C GLY A 348 30.26 56.95 46.12
N GLY A 349 30.62 56.81 47.40
CA GLY A 349 29.66 56.91 48.50
C GLY A 349 29.53 58.35 49.03
N ARG A 350 28.30 58.87 48.97
CA ARG A 350 27.66 59.90 49.82
C ARG A 350 28.20 61.35 49.79
N ARG A 351 27.37 62.27 49.28
CA ARG A 351 26.38 63.02 50.06
C ARG A 351 25.43 63.78 49.14
#